data_AF-A0A2X0LLB3-F1
#
_entry.id   AF-A0A2X0LLB3-F1
#
_cell.length_a   1.000
_cell.length_b   1.000
_cell.length_c   1.000
_cell.angle_alpha   90.00
_cell.angle_beta   90.00
_cell.angle_gamma   90.00
#
_symmetry.space_group_name_H-M   'P 1'
#
loop_
_entity.id
_entity.type
_entity.pdbx_description
1 polymer ?
#
loop_
_entity_poly.entity_id
_entity_poly.type
_entity_poly.pdbx_seq_one_letter_code
_entity_poly.pdbx_strand_id
1 'polypeptide(L)'
;MARQRNDNKLALLQSSVRTLQLVQRVSAGIFSTFLIVHLSAPLIAAITITGDAEQQASGCMLVGREWYQGGGYKKEGVIVWSSATVHVLSGVAARAAKNAERKERRKKRKAEVKLAAQRYQALGVDSHVPTIASSSATTTDNFDPDRLDDEDVEVDVSTTGKERAETAAIPVSSAPLAPQHRAGYLLIPFAIHHSILHRILPLKHNLTPFFSYSFVGYSLSQSAPLLRAISVVGYVGVAGLGVYHALAGIRVMADPTAPGSLQPRSRARSDPEDGEGLAVAQPGRRAWQVAYVAIVTTVGAGVARIALSTNGAGKVPVWLMGKYDRVLRQGAGM
;
A
#
# COMPACT_ATOMS: atom_id res chain seq x y z
N MET A 1 31.84 8.44 25.36
CA MET A 1 30.47 8.02 25.76
C MET A 1 29.37 8.45 24.77
N ALA A 2 29.26 9.71 24.35
CA ALA A 2 28.17 10.16 23.45
C ALA A 2 28.13 9.45 22.09
N ARG A 3 29.28 9.15 21.48
CA ARG A 3 29.40 8.42 20.20
C ARG A 3 28.78 7.01 20.28
N GLN A 4 29.19 6.24 21.29
CA GLN A 4 28.69 4.88 21.54
C GLN A 4 27.16 4.84 21.73
N ARG A 5 26.57 5.84 22.40
CA ARG A 5 25.11 5.94 22.57
C ARG A 5 24.38 6.10 21.22
N ASN A 6 24.94 6.86 20.29
CA ASN A 6 24.33 7.09 18.98
C ASN A 6 24.41 5.83 18.09
N ASP A 7 25.54 5.13 18.14
CA ASP A 7 25.73 3.89 17.37
C ASP A 7 24.77 2.79 17.88
N ASN A 8 24.61 2.65 19.21
CA ASN A 8 23.61 1.74 19.79
C ASN A 8 22.17 2.09 19.36
N LYS A 9 21.84 3.38 19.29
CA LYS A 9 20.51 3.83 18.85
C LYS A 9 20.25 3.48 17.38
N LEU A 10 21.24 3.66 16.50
CA LEU A 10 21.13 3.30 15.09
C LEU A 10 20.95 1.79 14.91
N ALA A 11 21.73 0.97 15.63
CA ALA A 11 21.60 -0.47 15.60
C ALA A 11 20.20 -0.95 16.05
N LEU A 12 19.66 -0.37 17.12
CA LEU A 12 18.30 -0.66 17.60
C LEU A 12 17.23 -0.29 16.57
N LEU A 13 17.35 0.87 15.90
CA LEU A 13 16.41 1.29 14.86
C LEU A 13 16.43 0.32 13.67
N GLN A 14 17.62 -0.08 13.22
CA GLN A 14 17.78 -1.02 12.11
C GLN A 14 17.18 -2.40 12.44
N SER A 15 17.45 -2.92 13.64
CA SER A 15 16.86 -4.18 14.12
C SER A 15 15.33 -4.10 14.19
N SER A 16 14.80 -2.97 14.68
CA SER A 16 13.36 -2.72 14.75
C SER A 16 12.71 -2.69 13.37
N VAL A 17 13.34 -2.02 12.39
CA VAL A 17 12.82 -1.98 11.00
C VAL A 17 12.73 -3.39 10.41
N ARG A 18 13.76 -4.22 10.58
CA ARG A 18 13.74 -5.61 10.07
C ARG A 18 12.62 -6.43 10.70
N THR A 19 12.45 -6.31 12.02
CA THR A 19 11.41 -7.01 12.77
C THR A 19 10.01 -6.57 12.31
N LEU A 20 9.78 -5.27 12.18
CA LEU A 20 8.50 -4.72 11.73
C LEU A 20 8.16 -5.15 10.31
N GLN A 21 9.15 -5.19 9.40
CA GLN A 21 8.96 -5.67 8.04
C GLN A 21 8.62 -7.16 7.99
N LEU A 22 9.25 -8.00 8.83
CA LEU A 22 8.90 -9.41 8.94
C LEU A 22 7.45 -9.58 9.41
N VAL A 23 7.07 -8.88 10.49
CA VAL A 23 5.70 -8.89 11.02
C VAL A 23 4.70 -8.47 9.96
N GLN A 24 4.99 -7.39 9.22
CA GLN A 24 4.13 -6.89 8.13
C GLN A 24 3.92 -7.91 7.01
N ARG A 25 4.97 -8.64 6.62
CA ARG A 25 4.92 -9.69 5.58
C ARG A 25 4.10 -10.88 6.03
N VAL A 26 4.34 -11.37 7.24
CA VAL A 26 3.59 -12.51 7.81
C VAL A 26 2.12 -12.14 7.95
N SER A 27 1.80 -10.96 8.49
CA SER A 27 0.41 -10.52 8.62
C SER A 27 -0.27 -10.29 7.27
N ALA A 28 0.46 -9.80 6.26
CA ALA A 28 -0.04 -9.70 4.89
C ALA A 28 -0.40 -11.09 4.32
N GLY A 29 0.48 -12.08 4.48
CA GLY A 29 0.21 -13.45 4.02
C GLY A 29 -1.03 -14.06 4.65
N ILE A 30 -1.21 -13.87 5.96
CA ILE A 30 -2.43 -14.30 6.67
C ILE A 30 -3.66 -13.58 6.12
N PHE A 31 -3.61 -12.25 5.99
CA PHE A 31 -4.72 -11.46 5.45
C PHE A 31 -5.06 -11.83 4.00
N SER A 32 -4.06 -12.21 3.18
CA SER A 32 -4.28 -12.66 1.80
C SER A 32 -5.17 -13.90 1.72
N THR A 33 -5.13 -14.81 2.70
CA THR A 33 -6.03 -15.97 2.72
C THR A 33 -7.50 -15.54 2.79
N PHE A 34 -7.81 -14.53 3.63
CA PHE A 34 -9.13 -13.92 3.68
C PHE A 34 -9.48 -13.26 2.34
N LEU A 35 -8.56 -12.48 1.77
CA LEU A 35 -8.81 -11.76 0.52
C LEU A 35 -9.11 -12.71 -0.65
N ILE A 36 -8.40 -13.83 -0.77
CA ILE A 36 -8.64 -14.85 -1.80
C ILE A 36 -10.06 -15.40 -1.67
N VAL A 37 -10.45 -15.82 -0.45
CA VAL A 37 -11.79 -16.37 -0.20
C VAL A 37 -12.87 -15.32 -0.41
N HIS A 38 -12.63 -14.08 0.02
CA HIS A 38 -13.57 -12.97 -0.11
C HIS A 38 -13.80 -12.55 -1.58
N LEU A 39 -12.74 -12.53 -2.40
CA LEU A 39 -12.84 -12.20 -3.82
C LEU A 39 -13.38 -13.35 -4.66
N SER A 40 -13.42 -14.58 -4.15
CA SER A 40 -13.92 -15.73 -4.91
C SER A 40 -15.38 -15.57 -5.34
N ALA A 41 -16.25 -14.99 -4.50
CA ALA A 41 -17.66 -14.81 -4.80
C ALA A 41 -17.94 -13.88 -6.00
N PRO A 42 -17.41 -12.64 -6.07
CA PRO A 42 -17.58 -11.80 -7.26
C PRO A 42 -16.87 -12.37 -8.48
N LEU A 43 -15.73 -13.07 -8.32
CA LEU A 43 -15.07 -13.73 -9.45
C LEU A 43 -15.93 -14.85 -10.04
N ILE A 44 -16.52 -15.69 -9.19
CA ILE A 44 -17.41 -16.77 -9.63
C ILE A 44 -18.63 -16.19 -10.33
N ALA A 45 -19.27 -15.17 -9.77
CA ALA A 45 -20.40 -14.48 -10.40
C ALA A 45 -20.07 -13.87 -11.78
N ALA A 46 -18.81 -13.50 -12.03
CA ALA A 46 -18.37 -13.02 -13.32
C ALA A 46 -18.25 -14.16 -14.35
N ILE A 47 -17.67 -15.29 -13.95
CA ILE A 47 -17.28 -16.40 -14.83
C ILE A 47 -18.47 -17.31 -15.18
N THR A 48 -19.43 -17.50 -14.29
CA THR A 48 -20.54 -18.44 -14.46
C THR A 48 -21.57 -17.93 -15.46
N ILE A 49 -21.55 -18.43 -16.70
CA ILE A 49 -22.44 -17.93 -17.77
C ILE A 49 -23.92 -18.20 -17.48
N THR A 50 -24.24 -19.32 -16.81
CA THR A 50 -25.60 -19.76 -16.53
C THR A 50 -25.97 -19.60 -15.05
N GLY A 51 -27.27 -19.43 -14.77
CA GLY A 51 -27.82 -19.36 -13.42
C GLY A 51 -27.87 -17.94 -12.84
N ASP A 52 -28.39 -17.85 -11.62
CA ASP A 52 -28.51 -16.60 -10.87
C ASP A 52 -27.17 -16.23 -10.23
N ALA A 53 -26.56 -15.13 -10.69
CA ALA A 53 -25.24 -14.67 -10.23
C ALA A 53 -25.26 -14.33 -8.73
N GLU A 54 -26.36 -13.79 -8.21
CA GLU A 54 -26.51 -13.54 -6.77
C GLU A 54 -26.46 -14.85 -5.98
N GLN A 55 -27.19 -15.87 -6.42
CA GLN A 55 -27.27 -17.15 -5.73
C GLN A 55 -25.90 -17.83 -5.68
N GLN A 56 -25.14 -17.79 -6.78
CA GLN A 56 -23.79 -18.36 -6.85
C GLN A 56 -22.79 -17.60 -5.98
N ALA A 57 -22.81 -16.27 -6.03
CA ALA A 57 -21.98 -15.42 -5.17
C ALA A 57 -22.29 -15.67 -3.68
N SER A 58 -23.59 -15.75 -3.34
CA SER A 58 -24.06 -16.05 -2.00
C SER A 58 -23.65 -17.45 -1.54
N GLY A 59 -23.68 -18.45 -2.41
CA GLY A 59 -23.15 -19.79 -2.12
C GLY A 59 -21.66 -19.78 -1.78
N CYS A 60 -20.84 -19.06 -2.56
CA CYS A 60 -19.41 -18.91 -2.29
C CYS A 60 -19.14 -18.15 -0.99
N MET A 61 -19.97 -17.15 -0.70
CA MET A 61 -19.90 -16.42 0.57
C MET A 61 -20.11 -17.35 1.78
N LEU A 62 -20.98 -18.36 1.69
CA LEU A 62 -21.18 -19.33 2.77
C LEU A 62 -19.90 -20.11 3.08
N VAL A 63 -19.13 -20.49 2.05
CA VAL A 63 -17.80 -21.10 2.23
C VAL A 63 -16.85 -20.13 2.95
N GLY A 64 -16.88 -18.85 2.58
CA GLY A 64 -16.12 -17.82 3.27
C GLY A 64 -16.49 -17.66 4.73
N ARG A 65 -17.80 -17.66 5.03
CA ARG A 65 -18.28 -17.63 6.42
C ARG A 65 -17.76 -18.81 7.21
N GLU A 66 -17.81 -20.02 6.68
CA GLU A 66 -17.28 -21.18 7.39
C GLU A 66 -15.76 -21.06 7.60
N TRP A 67 -15.03 -20.59 6.59
CA TRP A 67 -13.57 -20.45 6.65
C TRP A 67 -13.10 -19.47 7.74
N TYR A 68 -13.58 -18.22 7.71
CA TYR A 68 -13.06 -17.18 8.60
C TYR A 68 -14.03 -16.77 9.73
N GLN A 69 -15.28 -17.24 9.72
CA GLN A 69 -16.27 -17.02 10.80
C GLN A 69 -16.70 -18.32 11.51
N GLY A 70 -16.41 -19.50 10.96
CA GLY A 70 -16.75 -20.79 11.55
C GLY A 70 -16.00 -21.02 12.87
N GLY A 71 -16.71 -21.34 13.95
CA GLY A 71 -16.17 -21.38 15.32
C GLY A 71 -16.28 -20.06 16.10
N GLY A 72 -17.07 -19.11 15.60
CA GLY A 72 -17.46 -17.88 16.29
C GLY A 72 -16.57 -16.67 15.99
N TYR A 73 -16.90 -15.54 16.63
CA TYR A 73 -16.26 -14.22 16.38
C TYR A 73 -14.73 -14.19 16.56
N LYS A 74 -14.15 -15.20 17.23
CA LYS A 74 -12.71 -15.27 17.49
C LYS A 74 -11.88 -15.44 16.23
N LYS A 75 -12.29 -16.31 15.29
CA LYS A 75 -11.49 -16.55 14.06
C LYS A 75 -11.45 -15.32 13.16
N GLU A 76 -12.59 -14.66 12.96
CA GLU A 76 -12.65 -13.44 12.16
C GLU A 76 -11.82 -12.33 12.79
N GLY A 77 -11.92 -12.17 14.11
CA GLY A 77 -11.12 -11.22 14.88
C GLY A 77 -9.62 -11.41 14.66
N VAL A 78 -9.14 -12.66 14.59
CA VAL A 78 -7.72 -12.97 14.38
C VAL A 78 -7.32 -12.86 12.91
N ILE A 79 -8.01 -13.58 12.02
CA ILE A 79 -7.63 -13.73 10.61
C ILE A 79 -7.83 -12.43 9.83
N VAL A 80 -8.91 -11.70 10.10
CA VAL A 80 -9.27 -10.50 9.32
C VAL A 80 -8.78 -9.25 10.04
N TRP A 81 -9.31 -9.00 11.24
CA TRP A 81 -9.10 -7.74 11.94
C TRP A 81 -7.67 -7.61 12.48
N SER A 82 -7.18 -8.63 13.19
CA SER A 82 -5.85 -8.56 13.80
C SER A 82 -4.75 -8.55 12.73
N SER A 83 -4.84 -9.40 11.70
CA SER A 83 -3.85 -9.43 10.62
C SER A 83 -3.82 -8.09 9.84
N ALA A 84 -4.97 -7.50 9.53
CA ALA A 84 -5.07 -6.21 8.86
C ALA A 84 -4.53 -5.07 9.74
N THR A 85 -4.90 -5.03 11.03
CA THR A 85 -4.40 -4.02 11.97
C THR A 85 -2.89 -4.14 12.15
N VAL A 86 -2.37 -5.34 12.37
CA VAL A 86 -0.93 -5.58 12.49
C VAL A 86 -0.21 -5.18 11.19
N HIS A 87 -0.77 -5.50 10.02
CA HIS A 87 -0.21 -5.10 8.73
C HIS A 87 -0.08 -3.57 8.60
N VAL A 88 -1.15 -2.83 8.90
CA VAL A 88 -1.15 -1.37 8.80
C VAL A 88 -0.21 -0.74 9.83
N LEU A 89 -0.30 -1.16 11.10
CA LEU A 89 0.51 -0.59 12.18
C LEU A 89 1.99 -0.88 12.01
N SER A 90 2.37 -2.10 11.64
CA SER A 90 3.77 -2.45 11.37
C SER A 90 4.35 -1.66 10.20
N GLY A 91 3.59 -1.43 9.13
CA GLY A 91 4.00 -0.61 8.00
C GLY A 91 4.20 0.88 8.36
N VAL A 92 3.29 1.45 9.17
CA VAL A 92 3.41 2.83 9.66
C VAL A 92 4.61 2.96 10.61
N ALA A 93 4.78 2.03 11.54
CA ALA A 93 5.89 2.02 12.49
C ALA A 93 7.24 1.84 11.79
N ALA A 94 7.34 0.92 10.81
CA ALA A 94 8.57 0.70 10.06
C ALA A 94 9.00 1.97 9.31
N ARG A 95 8.04 2.70 8.73
CA ARG A 95 8.29 3.99 8.08
C ARG A 95 8.77 5.05 9.08
N ALA A 96 8.12 5.15 10.24
CA ALA A 96 8.53 6.08 11.29
C ALA A 96 9.96 5.79 11.78
N ALA A 97 10.30 4.51 11.98
CA ALA A 97 11.63 4.07 12.37
C ALA A 97 12.69 4.39 11.30
N LYS A 98 12.41 4.13 10.01
CA LYS A 98 13.30 4.51 8.89
C LYS A 98 13.52 6.03 8.83
N ASN A 99 12.46 6.82 9.03
CA ASN A 99 12.58 8.28 9.07
C ASN A 99 13.42 8.78 10.26
N ALA A 100 13.26 8.14 11.43
CA ALA A 100 14.07 8.43 12.60
C ALA A 100 15.55 8.08 12.37
N GLU A 101 15.83 6.92 11.76
CA GLU A 101 17.19 6.51 11.37
C GLU A 101 17.82 7.53 10.41
N ARG A 102 17.09 7.94 9.36
CA ARG A 102 17.55 8.99 8.42
C ARG A 102 17.87 10.29 9.12
N LYS A 103 17.06 10.71 10.10
CA LYS A 103 17.30 11.92 10.90
C LYS A 103 18.56 11.80 11.75
N GLU A 104 18.80 10.65 12.38
CA GLU A 104 20.00 10.41 13.18
C GLU A 104 21.26 10.32 12.32
N ARG A 105 21.22 9.65 11.16
CA ARG A 105 22.33 9.63 10.19
C ARG A 105 22.69 11.05 9.71
N ARG A 106 21.68 11.89 9.44
CA ARG A 106 21.90 13.30 9.08
C ARG A 106 22.59 14.09 10.20
N LYS A 107 22.20 13.88 11.47
CA LYS A 107 22.87 14.52 12.62
C LYS A 107 24.32 14.06 12.76
N LYS A 108 24.58 12.76 12.60
CA LYS A 108 25.93 12.18 12.66
C LYS A 108 26.84 12.79 11.58
N ARG A 109 26.39 12.85 10.33
CA ARG A 109 27.12 13.49 9.23
C ARG A 109 27.42 14.97 9.51
N LYS A 110 26.44 15.73 10.01
CA LYS A 110 26.67 17.14 10.39
C LYS A 110 27.72 17.30 11.50
N ALA A 111 27.73 16.40 12.48
CA ALA A 111 28.72 16.43 13.55
C ALA A 111 30.12 16.05 13.05
N GLU A 112 30.23 15.06 12.17
CA GLU A 112 31.49 14.63 11.54
C GLU A 112 32.07 15.73 10.64
N VAL A 113 31.23 16.39 9.82
CA VAL A 113 31.65 17.55 9.01
C VAL A 113 32.14 18.71 9.88
N LYS A 114 31.42 19.01 10.98
CA LYS A 114 31.85 20.07 11.91
C LYS A 114 33.19 19.74 12.59
N LEU A 115 33.37 18.49 13.02
CA LEU A 115 34.62 18.03 13.62
C LEU A 115 35.78 18.07 12.60
N ALA A 116 35.53 17.63 11.35
CA ALA A 116 36.52 17.71 10.29
C ALA A 116 36.93 19.16 10.01
N ALA A 117 35.97 20.08 9.88
CA ALA A 117 36.25 21.51 9.70
C ALA A 117 37.08 22.09 10.85
N GLN A 118 36.78 21.74 12.11
CA GLN A 118 37.57 22.15 13.26
C GLN A 118 39.00 21.58 13.24
N ARG A 119 39.18 20.32 12.79
CA ARG A 119 40.51 19.72 12.62
C ARG A 119 41.33 20.42 11.55
N TYR A 120 40.72 20.79 10.42
CA TYR A 120 41.38 21.57 9.38
C TYR A 120 41.83 22.94 9.91
N GLN A 121 40.97 23.64 10.66
CA GLN A 121 41.33 24.92 11.30
C GLN A 121 42.49 24.77 12.30
N ALA A 122 42.49 23.70 13.11
CA ALA A 122 43.53 23.46 14.09
C ALA A 122 44.92 23.18 13.48
N LEU A 123 44.98 22.71 12.23
CA LEU A 123 46.24 22.44 11.54
C LEU A 123 46.90 23.70 10.95
N GLY A 124 46.33 24.90 11.14
CA GLY A 124 46.90 26.15 10.62
C GLY A 124 46.95 26.19 9.09
N VAL A 125 46.19 25.32 8.42
CA VAL A 125 46.04 25.33 6.97
C VAL A 125 45.06 26.44 6.63
N ASP A 126 45.59 27.66 6.47
CA ASP A 126 44.83 28.85 6.07
C ASP A 126 44.30 28.77 4.62
N SER A 127 44.62 27.71 3.87
CA SER A 127 44.18 27.52 2.49
C SER A 127 42.81 26.86 2.42
N HIS A 128 41.84 27.63 1.92
CA HIS A 128 40.58 27.20 1.34
C HIS A 128 39.96 25.97 2.01
N VAL A 129 39.18 26.20 3.08
CA VAL A 129 38.15 25.24 3.51
C VAL A 129 37.50 24.73 2.23
N PRO A 130 37.52 23.41 1.94
CA PRO A 130 36.75 22.90 0.83
C PRO A 130 35.32 23.29 1.14
N THR A 131 34.87 24.36 0.48
CA THR A 131 33.46 24.67 0.38
C THR A 131 32.93 23.36 -0.16
N ILE A 132 32.21 22.63 0.67
CA ILE A 132 31.35 21.56 0.20
C ILE A 132 30.39 22.34 -0.68
N ALA A 133 30.79 22.53 -1.94
CA ALA A 133 29.95 23.09 -2.96
C ALA A 133 28.78 22.14 -2.91
N SER A 134 27.69 22.65 -2.34
CA SER A 134 26.41 21.99 -2.48
C SER A 134 26.26 21.95 -3.98
N SER A 135 26.59 20.82 -4.60
CA SER A 135 26.24 20.45 -5.96
C SER A 135 24.71 20.29 -5.97
N SER A 136 24.07 21.43 -5.71
CA SER A 136 22.75 21.83 -6.14
C SER A 136 22.85 22.22 -7.62
N ALA A 137 23.71 21.55 -8.38
CA ALA A 137 23.48 21.41 -9.80
C ALA A 137 22.17 20.65 -9.88
N THR A 138 21.20 21.32 -10.48
CA THR A 138 19.80 20.98 -10.65
C THR A 138 19.65 19.73 -11.52
N THR A 139 20.34 18.64 -11.20
CA THR A 139 20.10 17.35 -11.82
C THR A 139 18.87 16.79 -11.14
N THR A 140 17.73 17.04 -11.76
CA THR A 140 16.46 16.34 -11.53
C THR A 140 16.55 14.86 -11.95
N ASP A 141 17.71 14.22 -11.82
CA ASP A 141 17.82 12.77 -11.96
C ASP A 141 17.28 12.14 -10.69
N ASN A 142 16.00 11.75 -10.78
CA ASN A 142 15.45 10.52 -10.24
C ASN A 142 16.14 10.00 -8.97
N PHE A 143 15.86 10.68 -7.86
CA PHE A 143 16.14 10.22 -6.51
C PHE A 143 15.52 8.84 -6.29
N ASP A 144 16.37 7.81 -6.27
CA ASP A 144 16.01 6.45 -5.88
C ASP A 144 16.15 6.29 -4.35
N PRO A 145 15.05 6.35 -3.57
CA PRO A 145 15.10 6.32 -2.10
C PRO A 145 15.69 5.05 -1.47
N ASP A 146 15.91 3.99 -2.25
CA ASP A 146 16.47 2.72 -1.79
C ASP A 146 17.89 2.43 -2.35
N ARG A 147 18.45 3.29 -3.23
CA ARG A 147 19.85 3.20 -3.72
C ARG A 147 20.78 4.09 -2.90
N LEU A 148 20.79 3.90 -1.58
CA LEU A 148 21.56 4.72 -0.64
C LEU A 148 22.59 3.92 0.16
N ASP A 149 23.23 2.97 -0.50
CA ASP A 149 24.55 2.49 -0.10
C ASP A 149 25.45 2.73 -1.34
N ASP A 150 26.53 3.50 -1.15
CA ASP A 150 27.72 3.56 -2.04
C ASP A 150 27.75 4.50 -3.27
N GLU A 151 27.10 5.67 -3.25
CA GLU A 151 27.68 6.81 -4.00
C GLU A 151 28.48 7.67 -3.03
N ASP A 152 29.77 7.37 -2.97
CA ASP A 152 30.78 8.30 -2.52
C ASP A 152 30.55 9.61 -3.28
N VAL A 153 30.17 10.65 -2.54
CA VAL A 153 30.10 12.00 -3.08
C VAL A 153 31.52 12.36 -3.49
N GLU A 154 31.87 12.15 -4.76
CA GLU A 154 33.10 12.68 -5.34
C GLU A 154 33.06 14.20 -5.15
N VAL A 155 33.96 14.68 -4.30
CA VAL A 155 34.14 16.10 -4.04
C VAL A 155 34.93 16.65 -5.22
N ASP A 156 34.23 17.08 -6.26
CA ASP A 156 34.85 17.75 -7.39
C ASP A 156 35.24 19.18 -6.96
N VAL A 157 36.54 19.39 -6.76
CA VAL A 157 37.11 20.67 -6.29
C VAL A 157 37.29 21.58 -7.50
N SER A 158 36.22 22.24 -7.93
CA SER A 158 36.30 23.30 -8.95
C SER A 158 36.63 24.64 -8.29
N THR A 159 37.85 25.13 -8.54
CA THR A 159 38.36 26.44 -8.10
C THR A 159 38.07 27.51 -9.15
N THR A 160 36.88 28.11 -9.14
CA THR A 160 36.64 29.36 -9.88
C THR A 160 35.66 30.29 -9.15
N GLY A 161 36.14 31.49 -8.81
CA GLY A 161 35.31 32.70 -8.79
C GLY A 161 34.68 33.11 -7.46
N LYS A 162 35.17 34.23 -6.90
CA LYS A 162 34.54 35.00 -5.81
C LYS A 162 33.09 35.34 -6.18
N GLU A 163 32.12 34.80 -5.45
CA GLU A 163 30.82 35.47 -5.31
C GLU A 163 30.09 35.08 -4.01
N ARG A 164 29.40 36.10 -3.52
CA ARG A 164 28.65 36.28 -2.26
C ARG A 164 28.07 35.01 -1.64
N ALA A 165 28.48 34.74 -0.40
CA ALA A 165 27.92 33.71 0.46
C ALA A 165 26.49 34.05 0.91
N GLU A 166 25.52 33.91 0.02
CA GLU A 166 24.13 33.72 0.43
C GLU A 166 23.99 32.31 1.01
N THR A 167 23.51 32.23 2.25
CA THR A 167 23.16 31.01 2.96
C THR A 167 22.10 30.22 2.17
N ALA A 168 22.55 29.44 1.18
CA ALA A 168 21.71 28.53 0.42
C ALA A 168 21.12 27.48 1.38
N ALA A 169 19.84 27.64 1.71
CA ALA A 169 19.11 26.68 2.51
C ALA A 169 19.10 25.34 1.77
N ILE A 170 19.74 24.32 2.35
CA ILE A 170 19.77 22.96 1.79
C ILE A 170 18.32 22.51 1.56
N PRO A 171 17.87 22.34 0.30
CA PRO A 171 16.50 21.94 0.03
C PRO A 171 16.27 20.56 0.63
N VAL A 172 15.33 20.48 1.56
CA VAL A 172 14.91 19.20 2.14
C VAL A 172 14.03 18.50 1.12
N SER A 173 14.63 17.80 0.16
CA SER A 173 13.87 16.96 -0.77
C SER A 173 13.16 15.86 0.03
N SER A 174 11.84 15.93 0.05
CA SER A 174 10.99 14.85 0.57
C SER A 174 10.79 13.85 -0.56
N ALA A 175 11.39 12.68 -0.43
CA ALA A 175 11.24 11.63 -1.41
C ALA A 175 9.73 11.32 -1.62
N PRO A 176 9.22 11.33 -2.86
CA PRO A 176 7.81 11.05 -3.10
C PRO A 176 7.47 9.67 -2.56
N LEU A 177 6.33 9.54 -1.84
CA LEU A 177 5.86 8.24 -1.39
C LEU A 177 5.68 7.30 -2.59
N ALA A 178 6.24 6.09 -2.50
CA ALA A 178 6.03 5.07 -3.54
C ALA A 178 4.52 4.84 -3.81
N PRO A 179 4.10 4.64 -5.07
CA PRO A 179 2.69 4.52 -5.45
C PRO A 179 1.90 3.49 -4.63
N GLN A 180 2.49 2.32 -4.34
CA GLN A 180 1.88 1.28 -3.50
C GLN A 180 1.47 1.79 -2.11
N HIS A 181 2.31 2.62 -1.49
CA HIS A 181 2.03 3.19 -0.19
C HIS A 181 0.90 4.20 -0.24
N ARG A 182 0.87 5.03 -1.29
CA ARG A 182 -0.25 5.97 -1.51
C ARG A 182 -1.56 5.21 -1.67
N ALA A 183 -1.57 4.15 -2.47
CA ALA A 183 -2.74 3.29 -2.63
C ALA A 183 -3.18 2.66 -1.28
N GLY A 184 -2.23 2.20 -0.46
CA GLY A 184 -2.52 1.66 0.87
C GLY A 184 -3.19 2.69 1.79
N TYR A 185 -2.69 3.93 1.84
CA TYR A 185 -3.31 4.99 2.65
C TYR A 185 -4.69 5.40 2.13
N LEU A 186 -4.84 5.53 0.81
CA LEU A 186 -6.13 5.85 0.19
C LEU A 186 -7.16 4.74 0.38
N LEU A 187 -6.74 3.47 0.47
CA LEU A 187 -7.62 2.32 0.68
C LEU A 187 -8.25 2.31 2.08
N ILE A 188 -7.57 2.83 3.10
CA ILE A 188 -8.04 2.79 4.51
C ILE A 188 -9.48 3.29 4.67
N PRO A 189 -9.86 4.51 4.25
CA PRO A 189 -11.24 4.98 4.41
C PRO A 189 -12.26 4.11 3.68
N PHE A 190 -11.94 3.60 2.48
CA PHE A 190 -12.84 2.71 1.74
C PHE A 190 -13.01 1.35 2.43
N ALA A 191 -11.92 0.77 2.94
CA ALA A 191 -11.96 -0.50 3.67
C ALA A 191 -12.74 -0.38 4.98
N ILE A 192 -12.58 0.74 5.72
CA ILE A 192 -13.36 1.04 6.92
C ILE A 192 -14.85 1.16 6.57
N HIS A 193 -15.19 1.99 5.57
CA HIS A 193 -16.58 2.17 5.15
C HIS A 193 -17.22 0.85 4.68
N HIS A 194 -16.51 0.07 3.87
CA HIS A 194 -16.93 -1.26 3.45
C HIS A 194 -17.19 -2.18 4.65
N SER A 195 -16.29 -2.20 5.63
CA SER A 195 -16.44 -3.04 6.83
C SER A 195 -17.61 -2.58 7.72
N ILE A 196 -17.86 -1.27 7.81
CA ILE A 196 -19.02 -0.72 8.51
C ILE A 196 -20.32 -1.20 7.85
N LEU A 197 -20.43 -1.02 6.54
CA LEU A 197 -21.63 -1.38 5.78
C LEU A 197 -21.89 -2.89 5.72
N HIS A 198 -20.85 -3.71 5.54
CA HIS A 198 -21.02 -5.13 5.28
C HIS A 198 -20.84 -6.02 6.51
N ARG A 199 -20.30 -5.49 7.61
CA ARG A 199 -20.07 -6.28 8.82
C ARG A 199 -20.66 -5.67 10.08
N ILE A 200 -20.28 -4.43 10.40
CA ILE A 200 -20.60 -3.83 11.72
C ILE A 200 -22.09 -3.48 11.81
N LEU A 201 -22.64 -2.75 10.82
CA LEU A 201 -24.04 -2.36 10.84
C LEU A 201 -25.00 -3.56 10.70
N PRO A 202 -24.77 -4.52 9.78
CA PRO A 202 -25.60 -5.72 9.73
C PRO A 202 -25.59 -6.51 11.03
N LEU A 203 -24.45 -6.59 11.73
CA LEU A 203 -24.38 -7.22 13.05
C LEU A 203 -25.23 -6.47 14.08
N LYS A 204 -25.13 -5.13 14.13
CA LYS A 204 -25.92 -4.29 15.06
C LYS A 204 -27.43 -4.43 14.85
N HIS A 205 -27.87 -4.64 13.61
CA HIS A 205 -29.29 -4.77 13.25
C HIS A 205 -29.77 -6.23 13.19
N ASN A 206 -28.99 -7.20 13.70
CA ASN A 206 -29.29 -8.64 13.66
C ASN A 206 -29.61 -9.18 12.24
N LEU A 207 -28.93 -8.63 11.23
CA LEU A 207 -29.09 -8.99 9.82
C LEU A 207 -28.10 -10.05 9.34
N THR A 208 -27.12 -10.45 10.15
CA THR A 208 -26.07 -11.39 9.76
C THR A 208 -26.59 -12.69 9.11
N PRO A 209 -27.67 -13.33 9.60
CA PRO A 209 -28.22 -14.53 8.96
C PRO A 209 -28.79 -14.27 7.56
N PHE A 210 -29.33 -13.08 7.33
CA PHE A 210 -30.02 -12.69 6.10
C PHE A 210 -29.13 -11.93 5.12
N PHE A 211 -27.93 -11.54 5.54
CA PHE A 211 -27.01 -10.80 4.70
C PHE A 211 -26.53 -11.73 3.59
N SER A 212 -26.82 -11.40 2.34
CA SER A 212 -26.36 -12.13 1.15
C SER A 212 -25.86 -11.14 0.10
N TYR A 213 -25.43 -11.60 -1.06
CA TYR A 213 -25.10 -10.71 -2.17
C TYR A 213 -26.31 -9.91 -2.69
N SER A 214 -27.53 -10.26 -2.27
CA SER A 214 -28.73 -9.43 -2.43
C SER A 214 -28.56 -8.02 -1.85
N PHE A 215 -27.84 -7.84 -0.74
CA PHE A 215 -27.56 -6.51 -0.19
C PHE A 215 -26.63 -5.70 -1.09
N VAL A 216 -25.60 -6.35 -1.65
CA VAL A 216 -24.68 -5.71 -2.59
C VAL A 216 -25.45 -5.20 -3.80
N GLY A 217 -26.27 -6.07 -4.38
CA GLY A 217 -27.11 -5.70 -5.51
C GLY A 217 -28.11 -4.59 -5.18
N TYR A 218 -28.79 -4.68 -4.03
CA TYR A 218 -29.69 -3.63 -3.52
C TYR A 218 -28.97 -2.28 -3.34
N SER A 219 -27.75 -2.28 -2.80
CA SER A 219 -26.96 -1.05 -2.59
C SER A 219 -26.58 -0.35 -3.92
N LEU A 220 -26.41 -1.12 -4.98
CA LEU A 220 -26.08 -0.63 -6.32
C LEU A 220 -27.32 -0.23 -7.14
N SER A 221 -28.49 -0.75 -6.78
CA SER A 221 -29.77 -0.45 -7.43
C SER A 221 -30.62 0.59 -6.68
N GLN A 222 -30.04 1.32 -5.72
CA GLN A 222 -30.77 2.33 -4.95
C GLN A 222 -31.42 3.38 -5.85
N SER A 223 -32.67 3.74 -5.52
CA SER A 223 -33.40 4.82 -6.16
C SER A 223 -32.84 6.19 -5.78
N ALA A 224 -32.32 6.33 -4.56
CA ALA A 224 -31.64 7.53 -4.10
C ALA A 224 -30.26 7.65 -4.78
N PRO A 225 -30.03 8.67 -5.64
CA PRO A 225 -28.82 8.76 -6.45
C PRO A 225 -27.55 8.92 -5.61
N LEU A 226 -27.64 9.61 -4.47
CA LEU A 226 -26.52 9.81 -3.54
C LEU A 226 -26.06 8.48 -2.92
N LEU A 227 -26.98 7.66 -2.40
CA LEU A 227 -26.67 6.35 -1.82
C LEU A 227 -26.06 5.41 -2.85
N ARG A 228 -26.60 5.43 -4.06
CA ARG A 228 -26.06 4.66 -5.18
C ARG A 228 -24.64 5.10 -5.51
N ALA A 229 -24.39 6.40 -5.61
CA ALA A 229 -23.06 6.95 -5.91
C ALA A 229 -22.04 6.58 -4.82
N ILE A 230 -22.40 6.73 -3.54
CA ILE A 230 -21.54 6.33 -2.41
C ILE A 230 -21.20 4.85 -2.49
N SER A 231 -22.20 4.00 -2.74
CA SER A 231 -21.99 2.54 -2.87
C SER A 231 -21.06 2.21 -4.03
N VAL A 232 -21.30 2.76 -5.22
CA VAL A 232 -20.45 2.55 -6.40
C VAL A 232 -19.01 3.00 -6.13
N VAL A 233 -18.82 4.21 -5.62
CA VAL A 233 -17.49 4.75 -5.28
C VAL A 233 -16.82 3.89 -4.21
N GLY A 234 -17.56 3.41 -3.21
CA GLY A 234 -17.09 2.50 -2.18
C GLY A 234 -16.56 1.19 -2.76
N TYR A 235 -17.34 0.51 -3.61
CA TYR A 235 -16.93 -0.75 -4.24
C TYR A 235 -15.77 -0.57 -5.21
N VAL A 236 -15.80 0.46 -6.07
CA VAL A 236 -14.71 0.77 -7.00
C VAL A 236 -13.43 1.09 -6.22
N GLY A 237 -13.53 1.89 -5.16
CA GLY A 237 -12.41 2.25 -4.30
C GLY A 237 -11.80 1.03 -3.62
N VAL A 238 -12.59 0.20 -2.93
CA VAL A 238 -12.07 -0.97 -2.20
C VAL A 238 -11.54 -2.04 -3.15
N ALA A 239 -12.24 -2.34 -4.25
CA ALA A 239 -11.81 -3.36 -5.21
C ALA A 239 -10.58 -2.89 -6.00
N GLY A 240 -10.62 -1.69 -6.57
CA GLY A 240 -9.53 -1.14 -7.37
C GLY A 240 -8.26 -0.93 -6.55
N LEU A 241 -8.33 -0.13 -5.48
CA LEU A 241 -7.16 0.14 -4.63
C LEU A 241 -6.69 -1.11 -3.89
N GLY A 242 -7.62 -1.98 -3.46
CA GLY A 242 -7.30 -3.24 -2.78
C GLY A 242 -6.53 -4.20 -3.67
N VAL A 243 -7.02 -4.47 -4.88
CA VAL A 243 -6.35 -5.35 -5.85
C VAL A 243 -5.01 -4.74 -6.28
N TYR A 244 -4.95 -3.43 -6.54
CA TYR A 244 -3.68 -2.74 -6.85
C TYR A 244 -2.66 -2.95 -5.73
N HIS A 245 -3.05 -2.67 -4.48
CA HIS A 245 -2.17 -2.74 -3.32
C HIS A 245 -1.68 -4.17 -3.07
N ALA A 246 -2.58 -5.17 -3.19
CA ALA A 246 -2.25 -6.58 -3.04
C ALA A 246 -1.26 -7.05 -4.12
N LEU A 247 -1.53 -6.77 -5.40
CA LEU A 247 -0.65 -7.19 -6.50
C LEU A 247 0.71 -6.48 -6.47
N ALA A 248 0.74 -5.18 -6.14
CA ALA A 248 1.98 -4.45 -5.95
C ALA A 248 2.79 -5.02 -4.76
N GLY A 249 2.09 -5.39 -3.67
CA GLY A 249 2.69 -6.05 -2.51
C GLY A 249 3.30 -7.41 -2.84
N ILE A 250 2.57 -8.26 -3.57
CA ILE A 250 3.06 -9.57 -4.04
C ILE A 250 4.33 -9.38 -4.86
N ARG A 251 4.36 -8.39 -5.76
CA ARG A 251 5.56 -8.11 -6.57
C ARG A 251 6.76 -7.72 -5.71
N VAL A 252 6.59 -6.82 -4.73
CA VAL A 252 7.66 -6.42 -3.81
C VAL A 252 8.12 -7.59 -2.94
N MET A 253 7.24 -8.55 -2.63
CA MET A 253 7.59 -9.75 -1.86
C MET A 253 8.28 -10.83 -2.71
N ALA A 254 7.88 -10.98 -3.97
CA ALA A 254 8.40 -11.99 -4.89
C ALA A 254 9.76 -11.60 -5.48
N ASP A 255 10.03 -10.31 -5.60
CA ASP A 255 11.30 -9.79 -6.09
C ASP A 255 12.05 -9.06 -4.97
N PRO A 256 12.93 -9.75 -4.22
CA PRO A 256 13.75 -9.13 -3.18
C PRO A 256 14.78 -8.14 -3.75
N THR A 257 15.03 -8.17 -5.07
CA THR A 257 15.91 -7.26 -5.78
C THR A 257 15.18 -6.10 -6.45
N ALA A 258 13.84 -6.11 -6.47
CA ALA A 258 13.06 -5.03 -7.05
C ALA A 258 13.35 -3.72 -6.28
N PRO A 259 13.90 -2.69 -6.93
CA PRO A 259 14.10 -1.41 -6.29
C PRO A 259 12.72 -0.91 -5.81
N GLY A 260 12.62 -0.54 -4.53
CA GLY A 260 11.38 -0.03 -3.95
C GLY A 260 10.92 1.30 -4.58
N SER A 261 11.76 1.90 -5.43
CA SER A 261 11.38 2.96 -6.35
C SER A 261 10.85 2.35 -7.66
N LEU A 262 9.52 2.30 -7.77
CA LEU A 262 8.81 2.12 -9.04
C LEU A 262 8.93 3.37 -9.93
N GLN A 263 10.12 3.97 -10.04
CA GLN A 263 10.38 5.01 -11.02
C GLN A 263 10.71 4.38 -12.38
N PRO A 264 10.25 5.00 -13.49
CA PRO A 264 10.60 4.56 -14.83
C PRO A 264 12.11 4.78 -15.00
N ARG A 265 12.90 3.72 -14.85
CA ARG A 265 14.33 3.73 -15.17
C ARG A 265 14.46 4.10 -16.64
N SER A 266 14.85 5.35 -16.91
CA SER A 266 15.22 5.84 -18.23
C SER A 266 16.40 5.01 -18.71
N ARG A 267 16.10 4.03 -19.55
CA ARG A 267 16.94 3.51 -20.65
C ARG A 267 18.45 3.68 -20.39
N ALA A 268 18.98 2.98 -19.39
CA ALA A 268 20.42 2.82 -19.26
C ALA A 268 20.86 1.86 -20.36
N ARG A 269 21.51 2.47 -21.36
CA ARG A 269 22.33 1.93 -22.45
C ARG A 269 22.82 0.50 -22.17
N SER A 270 22.34 -0.43 -22.99
CA SER A 270 22.83 -1.80 -23.06
C SER A 270 24.13 -1.82 -23.85
N ASP A 271 25.24 -2.15 -23.18
CA ASP A 271 26.34 -2.86 -23.85
C ASP A 271 25.99 -4.36 -23.82
N PRO A 272 25.91 -5.04 -24.97
CA PRO A 272 25.49 -6.42 -25.05
C PRO A 272 26.72 -7.31 -25.25
N GLU A 273 27.37 -7.81 -24.20
CA GLU A 273 28.28 -8.95 -24.35
C GLU A 273 28.12 -9.95 -23.19
N ASP A 274 27.60 -11.11 -23.60
CA ASP A 274 28.04 -12.45 -23.21
C ASP A 274 27.73 -12.99 -21.81
N GLY A 275 26.57 -13.66 -21.71
CA GLY A 275 26.29 -14.58 -20.63
C GLY A 275 24.93 -15.26 -20.79
N GLU A 276 24.90 -16.45 -21.39
CA GLU A 276 23.74 -17.35 -21.43
C GLU A 276 23.41 -17.90 -20.02
N GLY A 277 22.95 -17.04 -19.12
CA GLY A 277 22.30 -17.46 -17.88
C GLY A 277 20.82 -17.68 -18.13
N LEU A 278 20.28 -18.83 -17.70
CA LEU A 278 18.85 -19.13 -17.60
C LEU A 278 18.15 -18.10 -16.69
N ALA A 279 17.92 -16.90 -17.21
CA ALA A 279 17.17 -15.87 -16.53
C ALA A 279 15.70 -16.32 -16.51
N VAL A 280 15.21 -16.69 -15.32
CA VAL A 280 13.77 -16.86 -15.07
C VAL A 280 13.10 -15.58 -15.55
N ALA A 281 12.36 -15.67 -16.65
CA ALA A 281 11.74 -14.53 -17.30
C ALA A 281 10.81 -13.84 -16.31
N GLN A 282 11.29 -12.76 -15.69
CA GLN A 282 10.45 -11.98 -14.81
C GLN A 282 9.29 -11.43 -15.64
N PRO A 283 8.03 -11.56 -15.17
CA PRO A 283 6.89 -11.00 -15.87
C PRO A 283 7.10 -9.49 -16.01
N GLY A 284 7.31 -9.04 -17.25
CA GLY A 284 7.61 -7.65 -17.54
C GLY A 284 6.52 -6.72 -17.02
N ARG A 285 6.83 -5.41 -16.89
CA ARG A 285 5.90 -4.37 -16.38
C ARG A 285 4.47 -4.46 -16.96
N ARG A 286 4.35 -4.84 -18.23
CA ARG A 286 3.07 -5.04 -18.93
C ARG A 286 2.25 -6.18 -18.33
N ALA A 287 2.87 -7.30 -17.97
CA ALA A 287 2.17 -8.47 -17.42
C ALA A 287 1.44 -8.14 -16.11
N TRP A 288 2.07 -7.36 -15.22
CA TRP A 288 1.43 -6.94 -13.98
C TRP A 288 0.26 -5.96 -14.21
N GLN A 289 0.42 -5.02 -15.14
CA GLN A 289 -0.67 -4.11 -15.50
C GLN A 289 -1.86 -4.87 -16.10
N VAL A 290 -1.59 -5.86 -16.95
CA VAL A 290 -2.60 -6.76 -17.51
C VAL A 290 -3.28 -7.55 -16.40
N ALA A 291 -2.53 -8.12 -15.45
CA ALA A 291 -3.10 -8.85 -14.31
C ALA A 291 -4.01 -7.96 -13.44
N TYR A 292 -3.56 -6.73 -13.14
CA TYR A 292 -4.36 -5.76 -12.41
C TYR A 292 -5.67 -5.43 -13.14
N VAL A 293 -5.58 -5.05 -14.42
CA VAL A 293 -6.76 -4.72 -15.22
C VAL A 293 -7.70 -5.92 -15.29
N ALA A 294 -7.19 -7.13 -15.59
CA ALA A 294 -7.99 -8.33 -15.69
C ALA A 294 -8.74 -8.68 -14.39
N ILE A 295 -8.08 -8.60 -13.23
CA ILE A 295 -8.74 -8.90 -11.95
C ILE A 295 -9.79 -7.85 -11.64
N VAL A 296 -9.47 -6.55 -11.78
CA VAL A 296 -10.42 -5.47 -11.47
C VAL A 296 -11.63 -5.51 -12.41
N THR A 297 -11.43 -5.71 -13.71
CA THR A 297 -12.54 -5.82 -14.67
C THR A 297 -13.39 -7.05 -14.40
N THR A 298 -12.79 -8.19 -14.07
CA THR A 298 -13.54 -9.43 -13.75
C THR A 298 -14.36 -9.25 -12.47
N VAL A 299 -13.76 -8.73 -11.39
CA VAL A 299 -14.49 -8.44 -10.13
C VAL A 299 -15.60 -7.43 -10.38
N GLY A 300 -15.34 -6.36 -11.12
CA GLY A 300 -16.33 -5.35 -11.48
C GLY A 300 -17.51 -5.93 -12.28
N ALA A 301 -17.22 -6.76 -13.28
CA ALA A 301 -18.24 -7.47 -14.07
C ALA A 301 -19.09 -8.41 -13.20
N GLY A 302 -18.47 -9.14 -12.27
CA GLY A 302 -19.19 -10.00 -11.32
C GLY A 302 -20.11 -9.21 -10.40
N VAL A 303 -19.63 -8.10 -9.82
CA VAL A 303 -20.45 -7.20 -8.99
C VAL A 303 -21.61 -6.60 -9.80
N ALA A 304 -21.36 -6.18 -11.04
CA ALA A 304 -22.40 -5.67 -11.93
C ALA A 304 -23.45 -6.74 -12.24
N ARG A 305 -23.04 -7.99 -12.52
CA ARG A 305 -23.97 -9.11 -12.73
C ARG A 305 -24.80 -9.41 -11.49
N ILE A 306 -24.20 -9.39 -10.31
CA ILE A 306 -24.93 -9.53 -9.05
C ILE A 306 -26.00 -8.43 -8.94
N ALA A 307 -25.64 -7.17 -9.18
CA ALA A 307 -26.60 -6.06 -9.14
C ALA A 307 -27.74 -6.22 -10.14
N LEU A 308 -27.44 -6.59 -11.39
CA LEU A 308 -28.45 -6.85 -12.41
C LEU A 308 -29.36 -8.02 -12.01
N SER A 309 -28.79 -9.09 -11.46
CA SER A 309 -29.54 -10.26 -11.04
C SER A 309 -30.50 -9.97 -9.88
N THR A 310 -30.19 -8.97 -9.05
CA THR A 310 -31.06 -8.52 -7.95
C THR A 310 -32.08 -7.45 -8.37
N ASN A 311 -31.91 -6.86 -9.55
CA ASN A 311 -32.77 -5.80 -10.07
C ASN A 311 -34.04 -6.39 -10.68
N GLY A 312 -35.00 -6.76 -9.81
CA GLY A 312 -36.30 -7.30 -10.22
C GLY A 312 -37.26 -7.39 -9.04
N ALA A 313 -38.56 -7.20 -9.29
CA ALA A 313 -39.58 -7.34 -8.27
C ALA A 313 -39.54 -8.75 -7.65
N GLY A 314 -39.41 -8.84 -6.31
CA GLY A 314 -39.60 -10.08 -5.56
C GLY A 314 -38.34 -10.81 -5.06
N LYS A 315 -37.11 -10.40 -5.40
CA LYS A 315 -35.90 -11.10 -4.91
C LYS A 315 -35.46 -10.71 -3.50
N VAL A 316 -35.70 -9.46 -3.10
CA VAL A 316 -35.51 -9.03 -1.70
C VAL A 316 -36.88 -8.85 -1.08
N PRO A 317 -37.20 -9.56 0.03
CA PRO A 317 -38.46 -9.36 0.72
C PRO A 317 -38.62 -7.89 1.15
N VAL A 318 -39.82 -7.33 1.01
CA VAL A 318 -40.10 -5.91 1.32
C VAL A 318 -39.69 -5.54 2.76
N TRP A 319 -39.93 -6.45 3.71
CA TRP A 319 -39.53 -6.24 5.11
C TRP A 319 -38.00 -6.15 5.29
N LEU A 320 -37.23 -6.80 4.42
CA LEU A 320 -35.77 -6.78 4.43
C LEU A 320 -35.21 -5.51 3.76
N MET A 321 -35.88 -5.02 2.71
CA MET A 321 -35.52 -3.76 2.05
C MET A 321 -35.48 -2.59 3.03
N GLY A 322 -36.47 -2.47 3.92
CA GLY A 322 -36.49 -1.42 4.95
C GLY A 322 -35.30 -1.50 5.92
N LYS A 323 -34.81 -2.71 6.21
CA LYS A 323 -33.61 -2.90 7.04
C LYS A 323 -32.33 -2.57 6.27
N TYR A 324 -32.26 -2.95 4.99
CA TYR A 324 -31.14 -2.60 4.11
C TYR A 324 -31.02 -1.09 3.91
N ASP A 325 -32.14 -0.39 3.67
CA ASP A 325 -32.17 1.07 3.55
C ASP A 325 -31.64 1.76 4.82
N ARG A 326 -32.06 1.28 6.00
CA ARG A 326 -31.54 1.78 7.29
C ARG A 326 -30.03 1.61 7.42
N VAL A 327 -29.48 0.45 7.02
CA VAL A 327 -28.04 0.20 7.04
C VAL A 327 -27.31 1.15 6.08
N LEU A 328 -27.82 1.33 4.86
CA LEU A 328 -27.20 2.20 3.86
C LEU A 328 -27.21 3.67 4.28
N ARG A 329 -28.34 4.18 4.78
CA ARG A 329 -28.45 5.55 5.28
C ARG A 329 -27.49 5.79 6.45
N GLN A 330 -27.52 4.90 7.44
CA GLN A 330 -26.63 5.03 8.60
C GLN A 330 -25.15 4.94 8.20
N GLY A 331 -24.79 4.07 7.25
CA GLY A 331 -23.41 3.98 6.75
C GLY A 331 -22.98 5.17 5.89
N ALA A 332 -23.92 5.88 5.28
CA ALA A 332 -23.71 7.15 4.59
C ALA A 332 -23.74 8.37 5.53
N GLY A 333 -24.04 8.19 6.82
CA GLY A 333 -24.15 9.28 7.80
C GLY A 333 -25.45 10.08 7.70
N MET A 334 -26.53 9.46 7.19
CA MET A 334 -27.88 10.01 7.09
C MET A 334 -28.86 9.36 8.06
#